data_AF-A0A2H6FJA2-F1
#
_entry.id   AF-A0A2H6FJA2-F1
#
_cell.length_a   1.000
_cell.length_b   1.000
_cell.length_c   1.000
_cell.angle_alpha   90.00
_cell.angle_beta   90.00
_cell.angle_gamma   90.00
#
_symmetry.space_group_name_H-M   'P 1'
#
loop_
_entity.id
_entity.type
_entity.pdbx_description
1 polymer ?
#
loop_
_entity_poly.entity_id
_entity_poly.type
_entity_poly.pdbx_seq_one_letter_code
_entity_poly.pdbx_strand_id
1 'polypeptide(L)'
;MLDDTCYFLGFEGLSEAIFVWAILNSEHIQKLLASLTFLDAKRPYTKDVLMRLSVDKVADHMTYHEIIDQIKSLDETMLSNVGENTWNVFRGQKEQMQLRGEINQPSLFL
;
A
#
# COMPACT_ATOMS: atom_id res chain seq x y z
N MET A 1 13.47 5.54 -16.31
CA MET A 1 13.14 4.40 -17.20
C MET A 1 12.67 3.29 -16.30
N LEU A 2 11.39 2.92 -16.37
CA LEU A 2 10.86 1.75 -15.67
C LEU A 2 11.18 0.53 -16.55
N ASP A 3 11.75 -0.52 -15.98
CA ASP A 3 12.05 -1.76 -16.69
C ASP A 3 10.91 -2.78 -16.54
N ASP A 4 10.90 -3.82 -17.38
CA ASP A 4 9.87 -4.88 -17.36
C ASP A 4 9.92 -5.78 -16.11
N THR A 5 10.84 -5.49 -15.19
CA THR A 5 11.11 -6.19 -13.92
C THR A 5 10.42 -5.55 -12.71
N CYS A 6 9.84 -4.35 -12.87
CA CYS A 6 9.18 -3.62 -11.79
C CYS A 6 7.66 -3.52 -11.99
N TYR A 7 6.91 -3.54 -10.89
CA TYR A 7 5.52 -3.11 -10.87
C TYR A 7 5.44 -1.67 -10.38
N PHE A 8 4.60 -0.88 -11.04
CA PHE A 8 4.40 0.53 -10.69
C PHE A 8 3.02 0.74 -10.07
N LEU A 9 2.98 1.50 -8.99
CA LEU A 9 1.77 1.94 -8.31
C LEU A 9 1.75 3.46 -8.30
N GLY A 10 0.75 4.04 -8.97
CA GLY A 10 0.56 5.49 -9.06
C GLY A 10 -0.46 5.96 -8.03
N PHE A 11 -0.25 7.17 -7.49
CA PHE A 11 -1.11 7.81 -6.50
C PHE A 11 -1.35 9.26 -6.89
N GLU A 12 -2.48 9.81 -6.43
CA GLU A 12 -2.81 11.22 -6.65
C GLU A 12 -2.11 12.15 -5.64
N GLY A 13 -1.82 11.64 -4.44
CA GLY A 13 -1.16 12.38 -3.36
C GLY A 13 0.20 11.81 -2.98
N LEU A 14 1.17 12.70 -2.72
CA LEU A 14 2.49 12.29 -2.23
C LEU A 14 2.41 11.59 -0.87
N SER A 15 1.59 12.10 0.06
CA SER A 15 1.44 11.51 1.39
C SER A 15 0.89 10.09 1.32
N GLU A 16 -0.07 9.84 0.42
CA GLU A 16 -0.61 8.49 0.17
C GLU A 16 0.47 7.55 -0.35
N ALA A 17 1.25 8.00 -1.35
CA ALA A 17 2.37 7.22 -1.88
C ALA A 17 3.39 6.85 -0.79
N ILE A 18 3.71 7.80 0.09
CA ILE A 18 4.64 7.58 1.21
C ILE A 18 4.06 6.57 2.21
N PHE A 19 2.77 6.66 2.55
CA PHE A 19 2.13 5.71 3.46
C PHE A 19 2.11 4.29 2.90
N VAL A 20 1.73 4.11 1.63
CA VAL A 20 1.74 2.79 1.01
C VAL A 20 3.16 2.25 0.90
N TRP A 21 4.13 3.10 0.54
CA TRP A 21 5.54 2.73 0.54
C TRP A 21 6.00 2.26 1.94
N ALA A 22 5.67 2.99 3.00
CA ALA A 22 6.03 2.63 4.37
C ALA A 22 5.40 1.29 4.80
N ILE A 23 4.13 1.08 4.48
CA ILE A 23 3.41 -0.17 4.76
C ILE A 23 4.08 -1.35 4.04
N LEU A 24 4.35 -1.22 2.75
CA LEU A 24 4.94 -2.28 1.94
C LEU A 24 6.38 -2.63 2.38
N ASN A 25 7.12 -1.66 2.92
CA ASN A 25 8.46 -1.87 3.46
C ASN A 25 8.48 -2.25 4.94
N SER A 26 7.32 -2.35 5.59
CA SER A 26 7.26 -2.83 6.98
C SER A 26 7.71 -4.28 7.11
N GLU A 27 8.30 -4.61 8.26
CA GLU A 27 8.82 -5.96 8.53
C GLU A 27 7.75 -7.05 8.37
N HIS A 28 6.52 -6.78 8.82
CA HIS A 28 5.39 -7.70 8.70
C HIS A 28 5.06 -8.05 7.25
N ILE A 29 5.04 -7.04 6.37
CA ILE A 29 4.73 -7.25 4.95
C ILE A 29 5.87 -7.93 4.23
N GLN A 30 7.13 -7.56 4.52
CA GLN A 30 8.29 -8.22 3.93
C GLN A 30 8.35 -9.71 4.33
N LYS A 31 8.05 -10.04 5.59
CA LYS A 31 7.95 -11.44 6.04
C LYS A 31 6.80 -12.20 5.38
N LEU A 32 5.64 -11.56 5.21
CA LEU A 32 4.49 -12.16 4.52
C LEU A 32 4.82 -12.42 3.05
N LEU A 33 5.43 -11.46 2.37
CA LEU A 33 5.84 -11.61 0.99
C LEU A 33 6.88 -12.74 0.83
N ALA A 34 7.85 -12.83 1.73
CA ALA A 34 8.83 -13.91 1.73
C ALA A 34 8.20 -15.30 2.00
N SER A 35 7.12 -15.39 2.79
CA SER A 35 6.44 -16.66 3.04
C SER A 35 5.49 -17.09 1.91
N LEU A 36 4.98 -16.13 1.14
CA LEU A 36 4.10 -16.37 -0.01
C LEU A 36 4.87 -16.66 -1.31
N THR A 37 6.17 -16.39 -1.35
CA THR A 37 6.98 -16.46 -2.58
C THR A 37 8.17 -17.39 -2.43
N PHE A 38 8.60 -17.96 -3.55
CA PHE A 38 9.85 -18.71 -3.60
C PHE A 38 10.98 -17.76 -3.99
N LEU A 39 11.80 -17.37 -3.02
CA LEU A 39 12.81 -16.31 -3.19
C LEU A 39 13.89 -16.63 -4.23
N ASP A 40 14.16 -17.91 -4.51
CA ASP A 40 15.13 -18.30 -5.55
C ASP A 40 14.57 -18.21 -6.98
N ALA A 41 13.29 -17.87 -7.14
CA ALA A 41 12.71 -17.63 -8.46
C ALA A 41 13.32 -16.37 -9.10
N LYS A 42 13.44 -16.36 -10.43
CA LYS A 42 13.92 -15.18 -11.18
C LYS A 42 13.10 -13.91 -10.90
N ARG A 43 11.81 -14.07 -10.58
CA ARG A 43 10.87 -12.99 -10.20
C ARG A 43 9.95 -13.51 -9.08
N PRO A 44 10.36 -13.42 -7.80
CA PRO A 44 9.60 -14.01 -6.70
C PRO A 44 8.30 -13.26 -6.44
N TYR A 45 8.33 -11.93 -6.55
CA TYR A 45 7.16 -11.08 -6.39
C TYR A 45 6.46 -10.92 -7.74
N THR A 46 5.33 -11.60 -7.91
CA THR A 46 4.48 -11.48 -9.11
C THR A 46 3.30 -10.54 -8.84
N LYS A 47 2.69 -10.02 -9.90
CA LYS A 47 1.45 -9.22 -9.82
C LYS A 47 0.39 -9.95 -8.99
N ASP A 48 0.21 -11.25 -9.18
CA ASP A 48 -0.82 -12.03 -8.49
C ASP A 48 -0.59 -12.12 -6.98
N VAL A 49 0.67 -12.17 -6.54
CA VAL A 49 1.02 -12.13 -5.11
C VAL A 49 0.74 -10.75 -4.54
N LEU A 50 1.18 -9.70 -5.23
CA LEU A 50 1.00 -8.32 -4.78
C LEU A 50 -0.48 -7.91 -4.71
N MET A 51 -1.31 -8.34 -5.67
CA MET A 51 -2.76 -8.08 -5.69
C MET A 51 -3.53 -8.74 -4.54
N ARG A 52 -2.93 -9.69 -3.82
CA ARG A 52 -3.52 -10.32 -2.63
C ARG A 52 -3.26 -9.54 -1.34
N LEU A 53 -2.34 -8.56 -1.37
CA LEU A 53 -2.06 -7.71 -0.23
C LEU A 53 -3.14 -6.63 -0.11
N SER A 54 -3.85 -6.63 1.01
CA SER A 54 -4.76 -5.56 1.38
C SER A 54 -4.02 -4.51 2.21
N VAL A 55 -3.41 -3.54 1.53
CA VAL A 55 -2.65 -2.42 2.17
C VAL A 55 -3.53 -1.68 3.19
N ASP A 56 -4.81 -1.55 2.88
CA ASP A 56 -5.84 -0.93 3.70
C ASP A 56 -6.06 -1.67 5.03
N LYS A 57 -6.04 -3.01 5.04
CA LYS A 57 -6.18 -3.81 6.26
C LYS A 57 -4.93 -3.72 7.11
N VAL A 58 -3.76 -3.68 6.46
CA VAL A 58 -2.48 -3.56 7.17
C VAL A 58 -2.38 -2.20 7.84
N ALA A 59 -2.85 -1.14 7.18
CA ALA A 59 -2.91 0.21 7.75
C ALA A 59 -3.76 0.30 9.03
N ASP A 60 -4.85 -0.48 9.13
CA ASP A 60 -5.69 -0.51 10.33
C ASP A 60 -4.97 -1.10 11.55
N HIS A 61 -3.99 -1.98 11.31
CA HIS A 61 -3.20 -2.64 12.34
C HIS A 61 -1.86 -1.93 12.64
N MET A 62 -1.58 -0.81 11.96
CA MET A 62 -0.34 -0.06 12.13
C MET A 62 -0.61 1.29 12.82
N THR A 63 0.32 1.67 13.68
CA THR A 63 0.32 2.97 14.36
C THR A 63 1.04 4.02 13.52
N TYR A 64 0.69 5.29 13.72
CA TYR A 64 1.40 6.38 13.06
C TYR A 64 2.90 6.43 13.43
N HIS A 65 3.25 6.01 14.66
CA HIS A 65 4.65 5.92 15.08
C HIS A 65 5.46 4.93 14.22
N GLU A 66 4.92 3.75 13.95
CA GLU A 66 5.58 2.75 13.09
C GLU A 66 5.77 3.26 11.66
N ILE A 67 4.80 4.02 11.14
CA ILE A 67 4.93 4.69 9.84
C ILE A 67 6.07 5.70 9.86
N ILE A 68 6.12 6.56 10.89
CA ILE A 68 7.17 7.55 11.05
C ILE A 68 8.54 6.88 11.12
N ASP A 69 8.67 5.77 11.86
CA ASP A 69 9.91 5.01 11.93
C ASP A 69 10.39 4.53 10.56
N GLN A 70 9.49 4.07 9.70
CA GLN A 70 9.83 3.60 8.35
C GLN A 70 10.27 4.75 7.43
N ILE A 71 9.63 5.92 7.53
CA ILE A 71 9.87 7.04 6.61
C ILE A 71 10.99 7.99 7.07
N LYS A 72 11.56 7.80 8.27
CA LYS A 72 12.72 8.57 8.77
C LYS A 72 13.93 8.58 7.84
N SER A 73 14.03 7.61 6.94
CA SER A 73 15.10 7.50 5.95
C SER A 73 14.86 8.36 4.69
N LEU A 74 13.66 8.92 4.52
CA LEU A 74 13.30 9.75 3.36
C LEU A 74 13.72 11.21 3.56
N ASP A 75 13.82 11.92 2.43
CA ASP A 75 14.13 13.34 2.39
C ASP A 75 13.06 14.17 3.11
N GLU A 76 13.48 15.12 3.95
CA GLU A 76 12.61 16.04 4.70
C GLU A 76 11.61 16.78 3.80
N THR A 77 11.99 17.10 2.56
CA THR A 77 11.12 17.76 1.59
C THR A 77 9.89 16.91 1.23
N MET A 78 10.04 15.59 1.18
CA MET A 78 8.97 14.63 0.93
C MET A 78 8.05 14.48 2.13
N LEU A 79 8.60 14.65 3.34
CA LEU A 79 7.88 14.51 4.61
C LEU A 79 7.07 15.75 5.01
N SER A 80 7.27 16.88 4.32
CA SER A 80 6.58 18.15 4.59
C SER A 80 5.05 18.05 4.66
N ASN A 81 4.45 17.13 3.89
CA ASN A 81 3.01 16.89 3.83
C ASN A 81 2.56 15.61 4.56
N VAL A 82 3.45 14.99 5.33
CA VAL A 82 3.18 13.75 6.05
C VAL A 82 2.97 14.06 7.52
N GLY A 83 1.73 13.95 7.97
CA GLY A 83 1.30 14.19 9.34
C GLY A 83 0.29 13.16 9.83
N GLU A 84 0.06 13.12 11.15
CA GLU A 84 -0.95 12.24 11.75
C GLU A 84 -2.35 12.50 11.20
N ASN A 85 -2.69 13.77 10.92
CA ASN A 85 -3.94 14.13 10.26
C ASN A 85 -4.07 13.49 8.87
N THR A 86 -3.02 13.54 8.05
CA THR A 86 -3.02 12.91 6.72
C THR A 86 -3.06 11.39 6.79
N TRP A 87 -2.46 10.80 7.83
CA TRP A 87 -2.56 9.36 8.10
C TRP A 87 -3.99 8.94 8.48
N ASN A 88 -4.64 9.73 9.33
CA ASN A 88 -6.04 9.50 9.69
C ASN A 88 -6.96 9.66 8.47
N VAL A 89 -6.69 10.62 7.59
CA VAL A 89 -7.41 10.76 6.31
C VAL A 89 -7.15 9.55 5.41
N PHE A 90 -5.90 9.10 5.26
CA PHE A 90 -5.56 7.90 4.47
C PHE A 90 -6.32 6.66 4.96
N ARG A 91 -6.40 6.46 6.28
CA ARG A 91 -7.22 5.40 6.88
C ARG A 91 -8.73 5.63 6.73
N GLY A 92 -9.17 6.89 6.75
CA GLY A 92 -10.58 7.30 6.73
C GLY A 92 -11.19 7.46 5.34
N GLN A 93 -10.40 7.58 4.26
CA GLN A 93 -10.87 7.67 2.86
C GLN A 93 -11.70 6.45 2.42
N LYS A 94 -11.71 5.38 3.24
CA LYS A 94 -12.48 4.14 3.07
C LYS A 94 -13.98 4.34 2.87
N GLU A 95 -14.60 5.40 3.40
CA GLU A 95 -16.06 5.54 3.31
C GLU A 95 -16.56 5.83 1.87
N GLN A 96 -15.71 6.41 1.00
CA GLN A 96 -16.12 6.85 -0.34
C GLN A 96 -15.74 5.86 -1.46
N MET A 97 -14.69 5.04 -1.29
CA MET A 97 -14.28 4.06 -2.30
C MET A 97 -15.08 2.75 -2.24
N GLN A 98 -15.54 2.33 -1.06
CA GLN A 98 -16.39 1.15 -0.90
C GLN A 98 -17.72 1.32 -1.66
N LEU A 99 -18.29 2.54 -1.65
CA LEU A 99 -19.52 2.90 -2.37
C LEU A 99 -19.38 2.86 -3.90
N ARG A 100 -18.16 2.96 -4.45
CA ARG A 100 -17.93 2.88 -5.91
C ARG A 100 -17.74 1.44 -6.42
N GLY A 101 -17.32 0.52 -5.54
CA GLY A 101 -17.11 -0.89 -5.87
C GLY A 101 -18.41 -1.72 -5.96
N GLU A 102 -19.46 -1.31 -5.24
CA GLU A 102 -20.73 -2.05 -5.19
C GLU A 102 -21.68 -1.73 -6.35
N ILE A 103 -21.51 -0.61 -7.07
CA ILE A 103 -22.46 -0.16 -8.11
C ILE A 103 -22.21 -0.86 -9.48
N ASN A 104 -21.11 -1.61 -9.65
CA ASN A 104 -20.76 -2.26 -10.93
C ASN A 104 -20.91 -3.79 -10.96
N GLN A 105 -21.81 -4.35 -10.14
CA GLN A 105 -22.38 -5.66 -10.44
C GLN A 105 -23.79 -5.47 -11.03
N PRO A 106 -23.95 -5.38 -12.37
CA PRO A 106 -25.26 -5.66 -12.95
C PRO A 106 -25.57 -7.12 -12.63
N SER A 107 -26.52 -7.28 -11.72
CA SER A 107 -27.22 -8.51 -11.40
C SER A 107 -27.49 -9.34 -12.65
N LEU A 108 -26.74 -10.42 -12.83
CA LEU A 108 -27.14 -11.46 -13.76
C LEU A 108 -28.13 -12.36 -13.01
N PHE A 109 -29.36 -11.87 -12.90
CA PHE A 109 -30.52 -12.75 -12.86
C PHE A 109 -30.72 -13.25 -14.30
N LEU A 110 -30.23 -14.45 -14.59
CA LEU A 110 -30.95 -15.47 -15.35
C LEU A 110 -30.34 -16.84 -15.06
#